data_AF-A0AA37W7P0-F1
#
_entry.id   AF-A0AA37W7P0-F1
#
_cell.length_a   1.000
_cell.length_b   1.000
_cell.length_c   1.000
_cell.angle_alpha   90.00
_cell.angle_beta   90.00
_cell.angle_gamma   90.00
#
_symmetry.space_group_name_H-M   'P 1'
#
loop_
_entity.id
_entity.type
_entity.pdbx_description
1 polymer ?
#
loop_
_entity_poly.entity_id
_entity_poly.type
_entity_poly.pdbx_seq_one_letter_code
_entity_poly.pdbx_strand_id
1 'polypeptide(L)'
;MTENEVNSWGDEQLLNGTESFDYISLLSLYGPGYCCRLPSYDFPAARKFTFIEEFALRATNLNLDVEEDRLNFILWVSTECMGLDINIPEVKFGYLVDHYFHECDDAAFAHKYFNDQLRFLVEKNSEVFDTIWASIG
;
A
#
# COMPACT_ATOMS: atom_id res chain seq x y z
N MET A 1 7.86 0.53 0.53
CA MET A 1 8.98 0.55 1.49
C MET A 1 9.57 -0.84 1.60
N THR A 2 10.86 -0.96 1.34
CA THR A 2 11.67 -2.15 1.58
C THR A 2 12.07 -2.26 3.04
N GLU A 3 12.54 -3.42 3.50
CA GLU A 3 13.06 -3.58 4.86
C GLU A 3 14.18 -2.56 5.16
N ASN A 4 15.04 -2.30 4.19
CA ASN A 4 16.13 -1.33 4.34
C ASN A 4 15.62 0.10 4.51
N GLU A 5 14.59 0.51 3.78
CA GLU A 5 13.99 1.85 3.92
C GLU A 5 13.32 2.02 5.30
N VAL A 6 12.71 0.96 5.84
CA VAL A 6 12.14 0.97 7.19
C VAL A 6 13.23 1.07 8.26
N ASN A 7 14.35 0.36 8.07
CA ASN A 7 15.49 0.44 8.99
C ASN A 7 16.11 1.84 8.99
N SER A 8 16.35 2.42 7.81
CA SER A 8 16.90 3.77 7.67
C SER A 8 15.96 4.82 8.27
N TRP A 9 14.65 4.68 8.07
CA TRP A 9 13.67 5.54 8.76
C TRP A 9 13.79 5.40 10.29
N GLY A 10 13.93 4.17 10.81
CA GLY A 10 14.15 3.93 12.24
C GLY A 10 15.42 4.60 12.77
N ASP A 11 16.53 4.51 12.03
CA ASP A 11 17.79 5.19 12.36
C ASP A 11 17.62 6.71 12.44
N GLU A 12 16.90 7.31 11.49
CA GLU A 12 16.60 8.74 11.48
C GLU A 12 15.76 9.18 12.69
N GLN A 13 14.75 8.39 13.09
CA GLN A 13 13.96 8.68 14.28
C GLN A 13 14.82 8.66 15.55
N LEU A 14 15.74 7.69 15.67
CA LEU A 14 16.67 7.61 16.81
C LEU A 14 17.61 8.83 16.88
N LEU A 15 18.11 9.29 15.73
CA LEU A 15 18.98 10.46 15.64
C LEU A 15 18.26 11.77 15.97
N ASN A 16 16.96 11.86 15.64
CA ASN A 16 16.13 13.05 15.88
C ASN A 16 15.65 13.20 17.33
N GLY A 17 15.98 12.27 18.22
CA GLY A 17 15.78 12.42 19.65
C GLY A 17 14.33 12.30 20.13
N THR A 18 13.43 11.70 19.33
CA THR A 18 12.16 11.17 19.86
C THR A 18 12.52 10.19 20.97
N GLU A 19 11.97 10.39 22.18
CA GLU A 19 12.18 9.50 23.34
C GLU A 19 12.13 8.06 22.86
N SER A 20 13.27 7.37 22.98
CA SER A 20 13.51 6.08 22.33
C SER A 20 12.55 5.05 22.89
N PHE A 21 11.39 4.91 22.26
CA PHE A 21 10.58 3.72 22.46
C PHE A 21 11.42 2.53 22.01
N ASP A 22 11.54 1.51 22.88
CA ASP A 22 12.28 0.27 22.62
C ASP A 22 11.97 -0.32 21.23
N TYR A 23 10.77 -0.07 20.72
CA TYR A 23 10.30 -0.47 19.40
C TYR A 23 11.09 0.15 18.23
N ILE A 24 11.47 1.43 18.28
CA ILE A 24 12.22 2.06 17.19
C ILE A 24 13.64 1.48 17.12
N SER A 25 14.25 1.23 18.29
CA SER A 25 15.54 0.55 18.40
C SER A 25 15.48 -0.87 17.85
N LEU A 26 14.43 -1.63 18.19
CA LEU A 26 14.21 -2.98 17.66
C LEU A 26 14.02 -2.97 16.13
N LEU A 27 13.24 -2.01 15.62
CA LEU A 27 12.99 -1.85 14.19
C LEU A 27 14.27 -1.53 13.43
N SER A 28 15.08 -0.59 13.92
CA SER A 28 16.38 -0.22 13.35
C SER A 28 17.36 -1.41 13.33
N LEU A 29 17.47 -2.14 14.45
CA LEU A 29 18.47 -3.20 14.62
C LEU A 29 18.12 -4.51 13.91
N TYR A 30 16.85 -4.90 13.93
CA TYR A 30 16.41 -6.24 13.48
C TYR A 30 15.46 -6.20 12.29
N GLY A 31 14.94 -5.04 11.95
CA GLY A 31 14.02 -4.82 10.84
C GLY A 31 12.58 -5.25 11.09
N PRO A 32 11.67 -4.83 10.19
CA PRO A 32 10.24 -5.08 10.34
C PRO A 32 9.89 -6.57 10.28
N GLY A 33 10.58 -7.37 9.46
CA GLY A 33 10.34 -8.80 9.36
C GLY A 33 10.59 -9.57 10.67
N TYR A 34 11.58 -9.14 11.47
CA TYR A 34 11.78 -9.67 12.82
C TYR A 34 10.70 -9.17 13.78
N CYS A 35 10.49 -7.85 13.81
CA CYS A 35 9.58 -7.20 14.75
C CYS A 35 8.12 -7.69 14.61
N CYS A 36 7.65 -7.92 13.39
CA CYS A 36 6.29 -8.42 13.11
C CYS A 36 6.04 -9.85 13.63
N ARG A 37 7.09 -10.61 13.99
CA ARG A 37 6.98 -11.95 14.57
C ARG A 37 6.98 -11.94 16.10
N LEU A 38 7.29 -10.80 16.71
CA LEU A 38 7.28 -10.67 18.16
C LEU A 38 5.85 -10.66 18.70
N PRO A 39 5.63 -11.16 19.92
CA PRO A 39 4.35 -11.02 20.61
C PRO A 39 3.96 -9.54 20.78
N SER A 40 2.65 -9.27 20.85
CA SER A 40 2.13 -7.89 20.90
C SER A 40 2.55 -7.09 22.14
N TYR A 41 3.01 -7.78 23.20
CA TYR A 41 3.56 -7.15 24.40
C TYR A 41 5.04 -6.78 24.27
N ASP A 42 5.77 -7.39 23.33
CA ASP A 42 7.19 -7.12 23.02
C ASP A 42 7.34 -6.16 21.83
N PHE A 43 6.39 -6.15 20.89
CA PHE A 43 6.33 -5.19 19.79
C PHE A 43 4.87 -4.96 19.36
N PRO A 44 4.45 -3.71 19.10
CA PRO A 44 3.07 -3.43 18.71
C PRO A 44 2.65 -4.22 17.48
N ALA A 45 1.48 -4.85 17.53
CA ALA A 45 0.95 -5.56 16.38
C ALA A 45 0.72 -4.58 15.23
N ALA A 46 1.09 -5.00 14.01
CA ALA A 46 0.83 -4.21 12.82
C ALA A 46 -0.68 -3.94 12.68
N ARG A 47 -1.03 -2.69 12.38
CA ARG A 47 -2.41 -2.33 12.02
C ARG A 47 -2.83 -3.16 10.81
N LYS A 48 -4.01 -3.77 10.90
CA LYS A 48 -4.66 -4.38 9.75
C LYS A 48 -5.41 -3.29 9.00
N PHE A 49 -5.05 -3.09 7.75
CA PHE A 49 -5.76 -2.19 6.86
C PHE A 49 -6.91 -2.94 6.18
N THR A 50 -8.00 -2.23 5.95
CA THR A 50 -9.04 -2.65 5.01
C THR A 50 -8.50 -2.55 3.58
N PHE A 51 -9.14 -3.25 2.65
CA PHE A 51 -8.80 -3.17 1.23
C PHE A 51 -8.77 -1.72 0.71
N ILE A 52 -9.68 -0.86 1.17
CA ILE A 52 -9.76 0.54 0.74
C ILE A 52 -8.62 1.38 1.31
N GLU A 53 -8.23 1.14 2.56
CA GLU A 53 -7.07 1.81 3.14
C GLU A 53 -5.77 1.38 2.44
N GLU A 54 -5.60 0.09 2.16
CA GLU A 54 -4.44 -0.39 1.39
C GLU A 54 -4.45 0.17 -0.04
N PHE A 55 -5.62 0.21 -0.69
CA PHE A 55 -5.77 0.79 -2.01
C PHE A 55 -5.35 2.25 -2.00
N ALA A 56 -5.84 3.05 -1.04
CA ALA A 56 -5.50 4.47 -0.91
C ALA A 56 -3.99 4.67 -0.73
N LEU A 57 -3.35 3.88 0.14
CA LEU A 57 -1.91 3.95 0.39
C LEU A 57 -1.09 3.56 -0.85
N ARG A 58 -1.45 2.46 -1.51
CA ARG A 58 -0.70 1.93 -2.66
C ARG A 58 -0.90 2.78 -3.91
N ALA A 59 -2.13 3.19 -4.19
CA ALA A 59 -2.46 3.98 -5.38
C ALA A 59 -1.83 5.39 -5.31
N THR A 60 -1.82 6.02 -4.13
CA THR A 60 -1.25 7.36 -3.94
C THR A 60 0.28 7.36 -4.07
N ASN A 61 0.94 6.29 -3.63
CA ASN A 61 2.40 6.15 -3.71
C ASN A 61 2.89 5.41 -4.96
N LEU A 62 1.99 5.06 -5.89
CA LEU A 62 2.35 4.29 -7.07
C LEU A 62 3.18 5.14 -8.04
N ASN A 63 4.37 4.66 -8.39
CA ASN A 63 5.15 5.26 -9.46
C ASN A 63 4.70 4.73 -10.83
N LEU A 64 3.96 5.56 -11.58
CA LEU A 64 3.44 5.19 -12.89
C LEU A 64 4.52 5.10 -13.99
N ASP A 65 5.70 5.67 -13.77
CA ASP A 65 6.80 5.63 -14.72
C ASP A 65 7.60 4.31 -14.63
N VAL A 66 7.38 3.52 -13.57
CA VAL A 66 8.03 2.22 -13.36
C VAL A 66 7.03 1.11 -13.71
N GLU A 67 7.35 0.36 -14.77
CA GLU A 67 6.49 -0.73 -15.26
C GLU A 67 6.28 -1.83 -14.21
N GLU A 68 7.34 -2.20 -13.49
CA GLU A 68 7.28 -3.20 -12.42
C GLU A 68 6.31 -2.81 -11.31
N ASP A 69 6.36 -1.55 -10.84
CA ASP A 69 5.44 -1.03 -9.81
C ASP A 69 3.99 -1.11 -10.27
N ARG A 70 3.73 -0.75 -11.53
CA ARG A 70 2.39 -0.84 -12.12
C ARG A 70 1.90 -2.28 -12.20
N LEU A 71 2.72 -3.21 -12.67
CA LEU A 71 2.34 -4.62 -12.77
C LEU A 71 2.10 -5.24 -11.38
N ASN A 72 2.95 -4.91 -10.41
CA ASN A 72 2.78 -5.35 -9.02
C ASN A 72 1.48 -4.81 -8.41
N PHE A 73 1.14 -3.54 -8.69
CA PHE A 73 -0.12 -2.96 -8.25
C PHE A 73 -1.33 -3.60 -8.93
N ILE A 74 -1.27 -3.84 -10.24
CA ILE A 74 -2.32 -4.52 -11.00
C ILE A 74 -2.58 -5.91 -10.42
N LEU A 75 -1.52 -6.70 -10.21
CA LEU A 75 -1.61 -8.02 -9.62
C LEU A 75 -2.23 -7.96 -8.22
N TRP A 76 -1.75 -7.06 -7.37
CA TRP A 76 -2.29 -6.92 -6.02
C TRP A 76 -3.77 -6.53 -6.02
N VAL A 77 -4.16 -5.53 -6.82
CA VAL A 77 -5.55 -5.04 -6.81
C VAL A 77 -6.51 -6.06 -7.40
N SER A 78 -6.08 -6.85 -8.40
CA SER A 78 -6.93 -7.91 -8.96
C SER A 78 -7.09 -9.09 -8.02
N THR A 79 -6.08 -9.43 -7.21
CA THR A 79 -6.17 -10.54 -6.25
C THR A 79 -6.91 -10.15 -4.98
N GLU A 80 -6.56 -9.02 -4.37
CA GLU A 80 -7.12 -8.62 -3.06
C GLU A 80 -8.56 -8.12 -3.15
N CYS A 81 -9.04 -7.73 -4.34
CA CYS A 81 -10.44 -7.35 -4.51
C CYS A 81 -11.40 -8.56 -4.57
N MET A 82 -10.86 -9.78 -4.74
CA MET A 82 -11.69 -10.96 -4.97
C MET A 82 -12.59 -11.29 -3.77
N GLY A 83 -13.88 -11.44 -4.02
CA GLY A 83 -14.87 -11.76 -2.98
C GLY A 83 -15.35 -10.55 -2.18
N LEU A 84 -14.90 -9.34 -2.51
CA LEU A 84 -15.42 -8.09 -1.94
C LEU A 84 -16.63 -7.58 -2.73
N ASP A 85 -17.32 -6.56 -2.20
CA ASP A 85 -18.50 -5.98 -2.84
C ASP A 85 -18.13 -5.21 -4.12
N ILE A 86 -18.61 -5.71 -5.26
CA ILE A 86 -18.38 -5.14 -6.59
C ILE A 86 -18.95 -3.73 -6.76
N ASN A 87 -19.86 -3.29 -5.89
CA ASN A 87 -20.39 -1.93 -5.94
C ASN A 87 -19.39 -0.90 -5.40
N ILE A 88 -18.34 -1.35 -4.70
CA ILE A 88 -17.24 -0.49 -4.27
C ILE A 88 -16.37 -0.16 -5.49
N PRO A 89 -16.16 1.13 -5.84
CA PRO A 89 -15.44 1.52 -7.05
C PRO A 89 -14.02 0.94 -7.18
N GLU A 90 -13.30 0.84 -6.06
CA GLU A 90 -11.95 0.29 -5.98
C GLU A 90 -11.93 -1.22 -6.27
N VAL A 91 -12.96 -1.94 -5.79
CA VAL A 91 -13.13 -3.37 -6.06
C VAL A 91 -13.48 -3.58 -7.53
N LYS A 92 -14.45 -2.82 -8.04
CA LYS A 92 -14.82 -2.85 -9.46
C LYS A 92 -13.65 -2.57 -10.38
N PHE A 93 -12.78 -1.63 -9.99
CA PHE A 93 -11.56 -1.33 -10.69
C PHE A 93 -10.64 -2.55 -10.77
N GLY A 94 -10.39 -3.25 -9.65
CA GLY A 94 -9.59 -4.47 -9.64
C GLY A 94 -10.09 -5.54 -10.61
N TYR A 95 -11.38 -5.83 -10.59
CA TYR A 95 -12.01 -6.79 -11.52
C TYR A 95 -11.87 -6.38 -13.00
N LEU A 96 -12.05 -5.10 -13.32
CA LEU A 96 -12.00 -4.63 -14.69
C LEU A 96 -10.57 -4.53 -15.22
N VAL A 97 -9.61 -4.13 -14.37
CA VAL A 97 -8.19 -4.17 -14.72
C VAL A 97 -7.76 -5.60 -15.02
N ASP A 98 -8.10 -6.57 -14.17
CA ASP A 98 -7.80 -7.98 -14.40
C ASP A 98 -8.33 -8.46 -15.77
N HIS A 99 -9.62 -8.20 -16.03
CA HIS A 99 -10.27 -8.53 -17.30
C HIS A 99 -9.58 -7.90 -18.51
N TYR A 100 -9.25 -6.60 -18.46
CA TYR A 100 -8.66 -5.92 -19.60
C TYR A 100 -7.20 -6.30 -19.84
N PHE A 101 -6.41 -6.54 -18.79
CA PHE A 101 -5.01 -6.93 -18.92
C PHE A 101 -4.80 -8.41 -19.28
N HIS A 102 -5.71 -9.29 -18.87
CA HIS A 102 -5.53 -10.74 -19.02
C HIS A 102 -6.49 -11.40 -20.02
N GLU A 103 -7.66 -10.82 -20.29
CA GLU A 103 -8.69 -11.49 -21.10
C GLU A 103 -9.00 -10.81 -22.45
N CYS A 104 -8.71 -9.51 -22.61
CA CYS A 104 -9.18 -8.73 -23.76
C CYS A 104 -8.20 -8.54 -24.92
N ASP A 105 -6.93 -8.95 -24.80
CA ASP A 105 -5.86 -8.81 -25.82
C ASP A 105 -5.69 -7.38 -26.41
N ASP A 106 -6.21 -6.36 -25.71
CA ASP A 106 -6.11 -4.94 -26.06
C ASP A 106 -5.37 -4.17 -24.96
N ALA A 107 -4.03 -4.26 -25.04
CA ALA A 107 -3.14 -3.60 -24.09
C ALA A 107 -3.31 -2.07 -24.08
N ALA A 108 -3.61 -1.45 -25.23
CA ALA A 108 -3.77 0.00 -25.32
C ALA A 108 -5.02 0.46 -24.55
N PHE A 109 -6.13 -0.25 -24.70
CA PHE A 109 -7.34 0.01 -23.91
C PHE A 109 -7.11 -0.25 -22.42
N ALA A 110 -6.46 -1.37 -22.06
CA ALA A 110 -6.17 -1.72 -20.66
C ALA A 110 -5.35 -0.62 -19.95
N HIS A 111 -4.28 -0.14 -20.59
CA HIS A 111 -3.47 0.96 -20.06
C HIS A 111 -4.25 2.27 -19.93
N LYS A 112 -5.08 2.60 -20.92
CA LYS A 112 -5.91 3.80 -20.87
C LYS A 112 -6.92 3.73 -19.72
N TYR A 113 -7.67 2.63 -19.62
CA TYR A 113 -8.64 2.42 -18.55
C TYR A 113 -7.97 2.51 -17.17
N PHE A 114 -6.83 1.83 -17.00
CA PHE A 114 -6.05 1.87 -15.77
C PHE A 114 -5.70 3.30 -15.36
N ASN A 115 -5.07 4.07 -16.25
CA ASN A 115 -4.64 5.43 -15.94
C ASN A 115 -5.82 6.36 -15.66
N ASP A 116 -6.88 6.29 -16.48
CA ASP A 116 -8.05 7.17 -16.34
C ASP A 116 -8.79 6.91 -15.02
N GLN A 117 -9.03 5.64 -14.69
CA GLN A 117 -9.76 5.27 -13.47
C GLN A 117 -8.90 5.42 -12.21
N LEU A 118 -7.62 5.07 -12.26
CA LEU A 118 -6.73 5.20 -11.12
C LEU A 118 -6.65 6.65 -10.66
N ARG A 119 -6.53 7.61 -11.59
CA ARG A 119 -6.51 9.04 -11.26
C ARG A 119 -7.75 9.47 -10.48
N PHE A 120 -8.93 9.08 -10.94
CA PHE A 120 -10.20 9.39 -10.26
C PHE A 120 -10.27 8.74 -8.87
N LEU A 121 -9.83 7.49 -8.75
CA LEU A 121 -9.87 6.76 -7.49
C LEU A 121 -8.84 7.28 -6.48
N VAL A 122 -7.68 7.75 -6.92
CA VAL A 122 -6.71 8.42 -6.03
C VAL A 122 -7.32 9.70 -5.45
N GLU A 123 -7.96 10.52 -6.27
CA GLU A 123 -8.63 11.74 -5.81
C GLU A 123 -9.75 11.42 -4.81
N LYS A 124 -10.60 10.43 -5.13
CA LYS A 124 -11.68 9.98 -4.25
C LYS A 124 -11.18 9.48 -2.88
N ASN A 125 -10.01 8.83 -2.83
CA ASN A 125 -9.46 8.24 -1.62
C ASN A 125 -8.41 9.12 -0.91
N SER A 126 -8.25 10.37 -1.34
CA SER A 126 -7.31 11.32 -0.73
C SER A 126 -7.57 11.51 0.78
N GLU A 127 -8.83 11.70 1.18
CA GLU A 127 -9.18 11.83 2.60
C GLU A 127 -8.86 10.57 3.42
N VAL A 128 -8.99 9.38 2.81
CA VAL A 128 -8.63 8.10 3.46
C VAL A 128 -7.11 8.04 3.67
N PHE A 129 -6.34 8.41 2.65
CA PHE A 129 -4.87 8.49 2.74
C PHE A 129 -4.43 9.47 3.83
N ASP A 130 -4.98 10.69 3.83
CA ASP A 130 -4.64 11.73 4.81
C ASP A 130 -4.99 11.31 6.24
N THR A 131 -6.15 10.66 6.41
CA THR A 131 -6.59 10.13 7.72
C THR A 131 -5.64 9.05 8.22
N ILE A 132 -5.16 8.16 7.34
CA ILE A 132 -4.18 7.15 7.73
C ILE A 132 -2.86 7.82 8.10
N TRP A 133 -2.37 8.75 7.29
CA TRP A 133 -1.09 9.41 7.53
C TRP A 133 -1.09 10.22 8.83
N ALA A 134 -2.18 10.94 9.11
CA ALA A 134 -2.37 11.67 10.36
C ALA A 134 -2.49 10.76 11.60
N SER A 135 -2.74 9.45 11.42
CA SER A 135 -2.75 8.47 12.52
C SER A 135 -1.39 7.81 12.76
N ILE A 136 -0.41 8.04 11.88
CA ILE A 136 0.93 7.46 11.94
C ILE A 136 1.99 8.52 12.31
N GLY A 137 1.76 9.80 12.00
CA GLY A 137 2.61 10.94 12.38
C GLY A 137 2.20 11.62 13.67
#